data_AF-A0A356SC64-F1
#
_entry.id   AF-A0A356SC64-F1
#
_cell.length_a   1.000
_cell.length_b   1.000
_cell.length_c   1.000
_cell.angle_alpha   90.00
_cell.angle_beta   90.00
_cell.angle_gamma   90.00
#
_symmetry.space_group_name_H-M   'P 1'
#
loop_
_entity.id
_entity.type
_entity.pdbx_description
1 polymer ?
#
loop_
_entity_poly.entity_id
_entity_poly.type
_entity_poly.pdbx_seq_one_letter_code
_entity_poly.pdbx_strand_id
1 'polypeptide(L)'
;RIAAGLATAASLSSAEAQGDFEAEERINLFCDFNVVLAAIDDKASQIIDVRSAGRFNATAPEPRPGLRGGHMPSACNLPFARVLDNGKLRDRAELQQMLQELASPEQKVISSCGSGITACVMTLAAWEAGYRQLSVYDGSWAEWGLPSKLPVVP
;
A
#
# COMPACT_ATOMS: atom_id res chain seq x y z
N ARG A 1 1.50 24.82 -13.67
CA ARG A 1 1.68 24.61 -15.13
C ARG A 1 1.92 23.13 -15.35
N ILE A 2 1.19 22.48 -16.26
CA ILE A 2 1.47 21.08 -16.63
C ILE A 2 2.78 21.07 -17.43
N ALA A 3 3.81 20.39 -16.93
CA ALA A 3 5.16 20.40 -17.51
C ALA A 3 5.19 19.86 -18.96
N ALA A 4 4.23 19.01 -19.32
CA ALA A 4 4.12 18.41 -20.66
C ALA A 4 3.49 19.34 -21.73
N GLY A 5 3.02 20.55 -21.37
CA GLY A 5 2.46 21.51 -22.34
C GLY A 5 1.14 21.08 -22.99
N LEU A 6 0.49 20.02 -22.49
CA LEU A 6 -0.79 19.55 -22.98
C LEU A 6 -1.91 20.55 -22.65
N ALA A 7 -2.96 20.55 -23.47
CA ALA A 7 -4.15 21.38 -23.26
C ALA A 7 -4.78 21.13 -21.88
N THR A 8 -5.23 22.21 -21.24
CA THR A 8 -5.91 22.19 -19.94
C THR A 8 -7.30 22.78 -20.06
N ALA A 9 -8.28 22.22 -19.37
CA ALA A 9 -9.61 22.83 -19.21
C ALA A 9 -9.63 23.81 -18.02
N ALA A 10 -10.32 24.94 -18.17
CA ALA A 10 -10.51 25.94 -17.12
C ALA A 10 -11.88 25.85 -16.43
N SER A 11 -12.76 24.99 -16.92
CA SER A 11 -14.12 24.79 -16.43
C SER A 11 -14.41 23.31 -16.25
N LEU A 12 -15.23 22.99 -15.26
CA LEU A 12 -15.77 21.63 -15.09
C LEU A 12 -16.74 21.33 -16.23
N SER A 13 -16.69 20.10 -16.75
CA SER A 13 -17.71 19.56 -17.65
C SER A 13 -18.64 18.63 -16.87
N SER A 14 -19.93 18.72 -17.15
CA SER A 14 -20.90 17.72 -16.69
C SER A 14 -20.96 16.56 -17.67
N ALA A 15 -21.27 15.36 -17.18
CA ALA A 15 -21.57 14.24 -18.06
C ALA A 15 -22.78 14.59 -18.93
N GLU A 16 -22.66 14.34 -20.24
CA GLU A 16 -23.73 14.63 -21.21
C GLU A 16 -24.87 13.59 -21.15
N ALA A 17 -24.60 12.42 -20.56
CA ALA A 17 -25.58 11.36 -20.34
C ALA A 17 -25.25 10.56 -19.08
N GLN A 18 -26.28 9.91 -18.51
CA GLN A 18 -26.11 8.91 -17.48
C GLN A 18 -25.45 7.66 -18.08
N GLY A 19 -24.37 7.17 -17.46
CA GLY A 19 -23.73 5.91 -17.82
C GLY A 19 -24.46 4.69 -17.25
N ASP A 20 -23.97 3.51 -17.61
CA ASP A 20 -24.52 2.20 -17.25
C ASP A 20 -23.57 1.40 -16.33
N PHE A 21 -22.77 2.09 -15.51
CA PHE A 21 -21.77 1.47 -14.65
C PHE A 21 -22.41 0.48 -13.65
N GLU A 22 -22.08 -0.79 -13.80
CA GLU A 22 -22.39 -1.85 -12.85
C GLU A 22 -21.12 -2.20 -12.05
N ALA A 23 -21.22 -2.15 -10.72
CA ALA A 23 -20.11 -2.48 -9.84
C ALA A 23 -20.12 -3.97 -9.50
N GLU A 24 -19.03 -4.65 -9.79
CA GLU A 24 -18.75 -5.99 -9.27
C GLU A 24 -17.59 -5.92 -8.28
N GLU A 25 -17.84 -6.34 -7.04
CA GLU A 25 -16.82 -6.31 -6.00
C GLU A 25 -15.75 -7.39 -6.25
N ARG A 26 -14.48 -6.97 -6.21
CA ARG A 26 -13.33 -7.89 -6.27
C ARG A 26 -12.77 -8.12 -4.87
N ILE A 27 -13.41 -9.05 -4.15
CA ILE A 27 -13.17 -9.32 -2.72
C ILE A 27 -11.72 -9.62 -2.33
N ASN A 28 -10.88 -10.05 -3.27
CA ASN A 28 -9.49 -10.44 -3.00
C ASN A 28 -8.49 -9.29 -3.14
N LEU A 29 -8.91 -8.13 -3.67
CA LEU A 29 -8.01 -6.97 -3.85
C LEU A 29 -7.82 -6.18 -2.55
N PHE A 30 -8.76 -6.29 -1.61
CA PHE A 30 -8.69 -5.71 -0.28
C PHE A 30 -8.80 -6.79 0.78
N CYS A 31 -8.25 -6.54 1.95
CA CYS A 31 -8.33 -7.45 3.08
C CYS A 31 -8.47 -6.69 4.41
N ASP A 32 -8.92 -7.40 5.45
CA ASP A 32 -9.12 -6.88 6.79
C ASP A 32 -7.96 -7.26 7.73
N PHE A 33 -8.05 -6.83 8.99
CA PHE A 33 -7.05 -7.16 10.00
C PHE A 33 -6.97 -8.67 10.32
N ASN A 34 -8.02 -9.46 10.07
CA ASN A 34 -7.99 -10.91 10.32
C ASN A 34 -7.04 -11.60 9.34
N VAL A 35 -7.11 -11.21 8.06
CA VAL A 35 -6.19 -11.70 7.03
C VAL A 35 -4.74 -11.32 7.36
N VAL A 36 -4.51 -10.08 7.79
CA VAL A 36 -3.17 -9.61 8.18
C VAL A 36 -2.66 -10.35 9.41
N LEU A 37 -3.51 -10.56 10.43
CA LEU A 37 -3.15 -11.29 11.64
C LEU A 37 -2.76 -12.73 11.34
N ALA A 38 -3.47 -13.41 10.42
CA ALA A 38 -3.10 -14.74 9.96
C ALA A 38 -1.80 -14.74 9.13
N ALA A 39 -1.56 -13.68 8.36
CA ALA A 39 -0.38 -13.56 7.51
C ALA A 39 0.94 -13.38 8.29
N ILE A 40 0.88 -12.97 9.56
CA ILE A 40 2.08 -12.75 10.39
C ILE A 40 2.95 -14.01 10.46
N ASP A 41 2.32 -15.18 10.62
CA ASP A 41 2.99 -16.48 10.78
C ASP A 41 3.00 -17.31 9.48
N ASP A 42 2.45 -16.78 8.39
CA ASP A 42 2.34 -17.47 7.10
C ASP A 42 3.50 -17.11 6.17
N LYS A 43 4.37 -18.08 5.89
CA LYS A 43 5.49 -17.91 4.96
C LYS A 43 5.05 -17.73 3.50
N ALA A 44 3.81 -18.10 3.15
CA ALA A 44 3.27 -17.85 1.82
C ALA A 44 2.80 -16.40 1.63
N SER A 45 2.83 -15.58 2.68
CA SER A 45 2.42 -14.18 2.65
C SER A 45 3.58 -13.26 3.05
N GLN A 46 3.58 -12.04 2.50
CA GLN A 46 4.49 -10.98 2.92
C GLN A 46 3.71 -9.68 3.11
N ILE A 47 3.81 -9.10 4.30
CA ILE A 47 3.26 -7.77 4.61
C ILE A 47 4.33 -6.73 4.27
N ILE A 48 3.99 -5.76 3.43
CA ILE A 48 4.85 -4.63 3.09
C ILE A 48 4.20 -3.35 3.62
N ASP A 49 4.82 -2.77 4.64
CA ASP A 49 4.45 -1.46 5.18
C ASP A 49 5.16 -0.35 4.40
N VAL A 50 4.38 0.53 3.80
CA VAL A 50 4.88 1.57 2.89
C VAL A 50 4.94 2.96 3.53
N ARG A 51 4.78 3.04 4.85
CA ARG A 51 5.06 4.25 5.63
C ARG A 51 6.57 4.53 5.61
N SER A 52 6.95 5.73 6.03
CA SER A 52 8.36 6.08 6.26
C SER A 52 9.01 5.14 7.27
N ALA A 53 10.29 4.82 7.09
CA ALA A 53 11.07 4.03 8.04
C ALA A 53 11.01 4.54 9.48
N GLY A 54 10.93 5.85 9.70
CA GLY A 54 10.81 6.41 11.05
C GLY A 54 9.51 6.01 11.76
N ARG A 55 8.39 6.04 11.04
CA ARG A 55 7.06 5.62 11.54
C ARG A 55 6.99 4.11 11.76
N PHE A 56 7.58 3.35 10.84
CA PHE A 56 7.68 1.90 10.94
C PHE A 56 8.49 1.47 12.18
N ASN A 57 9.65 2.09 12.42
CA ASN A 57 10.56 1.78 13.54
C ASN A 57 10.24 2.56 14.84
N ALA A 58 9.04 3.15 14.95
CA ALA A 58 8.62 3.97 16.11
C ALA A 58 9.56 5.14 16.50
N THR A 59 10.44 5.60 15.60
CA THR A 59 11.36 6.74 15.83
C THR A 59 10.77 8.08 15.38
N ALA A 60 9.66 8.05 14.64
CA ALA A 60 8.86 9.22 14.30
C ALA A 60 7.39 8.97 14.68
N PRO A 61 6.66 10.00 15.15
CA PRO A 61 5.27 9.84 15.56
C PRO A 61 4.36 9.59 14.37
N GLU A 62 3.24 8.92 14.64
CA GLU A 62 2.11 8.87 13.71
C GLU A 62 1.42 10.24 13.62
N PRO A 63 0.99 10.68 12.43
CA PRO A 63 0.35 11.99 12.26
C PRO A 63 -1.04 12.04 12.92
N ARG A 64 -1.70 10.88 13.06
CA ARG A 64 -3.00 10.79 13.72
C ARG A 64 -2.80 10.55 15.23
N PRO A 65 -3.37 11.41 16.11
CA PRO A 65 -3.27 11.23 17.55
C PRO A 65 -3.84 9.89 18.03
N GLY A 66 -3.22 9.31 19.05
CA GLY A 66 -3.70 8.09 19.73
C GLY A 66 -3.29 6.78 19.06
N LEU A 67 -2.58 6.82 17.91
CA LEU A 67 -1.99 5.62 17.32
C LEU A 67 -0.69 5.23 18.03
N ARG A 68 -0.50 3.92 18.20
CA ARG A 68 0.75 3.32 18.67
C ARG A 68 1.85 3.51 17.62
N GLY A 69 3.10 3.67 18.07
CA GLY A 69 4.28 3.60 17.20
C GLY A 69 4.66 2.14 16.92
N GLY A 70 5.38 1.91 15.82
CA GLY A 70 5.87 0.59 15.43
C GLY A 70 5.19 0.05 14.18
N HIS A 71 5.20 -1.27 14.01
CA HIS A 71 4.68 -1.97 12.84
C HIS A 71 4.06 -3.35 13.18
N MET A 72 3.37 -3.95 12.21
CA MET A 72 2.87 -5.33 12.32
C MET A 72 4.05 -6.29 12.38
N PRO A 73 4.04 -7.34 13.23
CA PRO A 73 5.08 -8.36 13.20
C PRO A 73 5.25 -8.96 11.79
N SER A 74 6.47 -9.42 11.48
CA SER A 74 6.92 -9.95 10.18
C SER A 74 6.79 -9.02 8.96
N ALA A 75 6.18 -7.84 9.11
CA ALA A 75 6.15 -6.85 8.06
C ALA A 75 7.56 -6.34 7.74
N CYS A 76 7.82 -6.08 6.46
CA CYS A 76 9.00 -5.37 6.00
C CYS A 76 8.63 -3.94 5.59
N ASN A 77 9.62 -3.04 5.52
CA ASN A 77 9.39 -1.65 5.19
C ASN A 77 9.93 -1.28 3.80
N LEU A 78 9.05 -0.77 2.94
CA LEU A 78 9.43 -0.13 1.67
C LEU A 78 8.61 1.15 1.49
N PRO A 79 9.13 2.31 1.92
CA PRO A 79 8.38 3.57 1.82
C PRO A 79 7.94 3.83 0.37
N PHE A 80 6.65 4.15 0.15
CA PHE A 80 6.08 4.22 -1.21
C PHE A 80 6.84 5.19 -2.15
N ALA A 81 7.45 6.25 -1.60
CA ALA A 81 8.24 7.18 -2.39
C ALA A 81 9.45 6.53 -3.07
N ARG A 82 9.93 5.38 -2.56
CA ARG A 82 11.05 4.62 -3.14
C ARG A 82 10.71 3.96 -4.46
N VAL A 83 9.45 3.57 -4.67
CA VAL A 83 8.98 3.00 -5.95
C VAL A 83 8.60 4.06 -6.97
N LEU A 84 8.82 5.33 -6.63
CA LEU A 84 8.60 6.47 -7.51
C LEU A 84 9.94 7.11 -7.93
N ASP A 85 9.96 7.63 -9.15
CA ASP A 85 10.94 8.58 -9.64
C ASP A 85 10.23 9.74 -10.32
N ASN A 86 10.47 10.96 -9.85
CA ASN A 86 9.87 12.19 -10.39
C ASN A 86 8.34 12.14 -10.59
N GLY A 87 7.63 11.53 -9.63
CA GLY A 87 6.16 11.40 -9.65
C GLY A 87 5.63 10.31 -10.57
N LYS A 88 6.50 9.47 -11.15
CA LYS A 88 6.16 8.28 -11.93
C LYS A 88 6.60 7.03 -11.19
N LEU A 89 6.03 5.89 -11.51
CA LEU A 89 6.61 4.61 -11.10
C LEU A 89 8.01 4.48 -11.69
N ARG A 90 8.92 3.90 -10.90
CA ARG A 90 10.21 3.39 -11.40
C ARG A 90 10.00 2.35 -12.49
N ASP A 91 11.05 2.09 -13.27
CA ASP A 91 10.94 1.09 -14.31
C ASP A 91 10.74 -0.33 -13.73
N ARG A 92 10.25 -1.24 -14.58
CA ARG A 92 9.94 -2.60 -14.14
C ARG A 92 11.14 -3.33 -13.54
N ALA A 93 12.33 -3.14 -14.07
CA ALA A 93 13.52 -3.86 -13.59
C ALA A 93 13.93 -3.35 -12.19
N GLU A 94 13.88 -2.04 -11.97
CA GLU A 94 14.10 -1.44 -10.65
C GLU A 94 13.06 -1.93 -9.64
N LEU A 95 11.78 -1.94 -10.01
CA LEU A 95 10.70 -2.41 -9.12
C LEU A 95 10.85 -3.89 -8.77
N GLN A 96 11.23 -4.72 -9.75
CA GLN A 96 11.52 -6.15 -9.53
C GLN A 96 12.66 -6.34 -8.54
N GLN A 97 13.76 -5.61 -8.72
CA GLN A 97 14.90 -5.68 -7.81
C GLN A 97 14.49 -5.31 -6.38
N MET A 98 13.77 -4.20 -6.20
CA MET A 98 13.33 -3.75 -4.87
C MET A 98 12.39 -4.75 -4.19
N LEU A 99 11.49 -5.39 -4.94
CA LEU A 99 10.51 -6.32 -4.37
C LEU A 99 11.08 -7.71 -4.10
N GLN A 100 12.02 -8.21 -4.91
CA GLN A 100 12.63 -9.53 -4.71
C GLN A 100 13.43 -9.61 -3.41
N GLU A 101 13.94 -8.49 -2.91
CA GLU A 101 14.59 -8.40 -1.60
C GLU A 101 13.61 -8.57 -0.43
N LEU A 102 12.30 -8.41 -0.68
CA LEU A 102 11.25 -8.34 0.34
C LEU A 102 10.27 -9.50 0.26
N ALA A 103 9.90 -9.93 -0.94
CA ALA A 103 8.90 -10.95 -1.20
C ALA A 103 9.27 -11.77 -2.45
N SER A 104 9.08 -13.09 -2.41
CA SER A 104 9.13 -13.89 -3.63
C SER A 104 7.89 -13.63 -4.51
N PRO A 105 7.98 -13.75 -5.84
CA PRO A 105 6.84 -13.56 -6.75
C PRO A 105 5.64 -14.48 -6.49
N GLU A 106 5.87 -15.62 -5.83
CA GLU A 106 4.87 -16.62 -5.48
C GLU A 106 4.13 -16.30 -4.17
N GLN A 107 4.71 -15.43 -3.33
CA GLN A 107 4.06 -15.01 -2.09
C GLN A 107 2.89 -14.07 -2.37
N LYS A 108 1.87 -14.12 -1.51
CA LYS A 108 0.84 -13.10 -1.44
C LYS A 108 1.41 -11.84 -0.81
N VAL A 109 1.45 -10.74 -1.55
CA VAL A 109 1.89 -9.43 -1.05
C VAL A 109 0.69 -8.67 -0.51
N ILE A 110 0.76 -8.32 0.77
CA ILE A 110 -0.22 -7.47 1.46
C ILE A 110 0.41 -6.10 1.69
N SER A 111 -0.06 -5.08 0.96
CA SER A 111 0.40 -3.71 1.14
C SER A 111 -0.39 -3.01 2.25
N SER A 112 0.32 -2.32 3.14
CA SER A 112 -0.29 -1.52 4.21
C SER A 112 0.40 -0.16 4.32
N CYS A 113 -0.31 0.86 4.78
CA CYS A 113 0.26 2.19 5.00
C CYS A 113 -0.32 2.85 6.26
N GLY A 114 -0.52 4.17 6.23
CA GLY A 114 -1.27 4.86 7.29
C GLY A 114 -2.77 4.58 7.24
N SER A 115 -3.40 4.56 6.06
CA SER A 115 -4.87 4.56 5.92
C SER A 115 -5.34 4.00 4.57
N GLY A 116 -4.71 2.95 4.05
CA GLY A 116 -5.06 2.31 2.77
C GLY A 116 -4.62 3.04 1.49
N ILE A 117 -4.39 4.36 1.52
CA ILE A 117 -4.18 5.16 0.29
C ILE A 117 -2.85 4.88 -0.41
N THR A 118 -1.71 5.12 0.25
CA THR A 118 -0.40 4.95 -0.40
C THR A 118 -0.03 3.48 -0.59
N ALA A 119 -0.72 2.56 0.10
CA ALA A 119 -0.60 1.11 -0.13
C ALA A 119 -1.02 0.73 -1.56
N CYS A 120 -1.99 1.44 -2.15
CA CYS A 120 -2.39 1.24 -3.54
C CYS A 120 -1.25 1.55 -4.54
N VAL A 121 -0.40 2.54 -4.25
CA VAL A 121 0.78 2.87 -5.09
C VAL A 121 1.76 1.69 -5.10
N MET A 122 2.02 1.10 -3.93
CA MET A 122 2.88 -0.06 -3.83
C MET A 122 2.26 -1.29 -4.51
N THR A 123 0.96 -1.51 -4.33
CA THR A 123 0.25 -2.61 -5.00
C THR A 123 0.33 -2.49 -6.53
N LEU A 124 0.17 -1.29 -7.08
CA LEU A 124 0.36 -1.04 -8.51
C LEU A 124 1.82 -1.30 -8.94
N ALA A 125 2.80 -0.81 -8.19
CA ALA A 125 4.21 -1.05 -8.49
C ALA A 125 4.56 -2.55 -8.45
N ALA A 126 4.00 -3.32 -7.52
CA ALA A 126 4.17 -4.78 -7.46
C ALA A 126 3.52 -5.47 -8.65
N TRP A 127 2.35 -5.00 -9.08
CA TRP A 127 1.72 -5.46 -10.31
C TRP A 127 2.60 -5.23 -11.54
N GLU A 128 3.16 -4.03 -11.70
CA GLU A 128 4.09 -3.70 -12.79
C GLU A 128 5.38 -4.54 -12.73
N ALA A 129 5.86 -4.87 -11.53
CA ALA A 129 7.00 -5.77 -11.32
C ALA A 129 6.70 -7.25 -11.67
N GLY A 130 5.43 -7.63 -11.83
CA GLY A 130 5.01 -8.97 -12.22
C GLY A 130 4.39 -9.82 -11.11
N TYR A 131 4.21 -9.28 -9.91
CA TYR A 131 3.49 -9.94 -8.83
C TYR A 131 1.99 -9.96 -9.14
N ARG A 132 1.31 -11.04 -8.78
CA ARG A 132 -0.13 -11.23 -9.12
C ARG A 132 -1.01 -11.53 -7.92
N GLN A 133 -0.44 -12.06 -6.84
CA GLN A 133 -1.16 -12.29 -5.59
C GLN A 133 -1.01 -11.05 -4.71
N LEU A 134 -1.89 -10.07 -4.93
CA LEU A 134 -1.79 -8.75 -4.33
C LEU A 134 -3.07 -8.41 -3.57
N SER A 135 -2.92 -7.78 -2.41
CA SER A 135 -4.05 -7.21 -1.67
C SER A 135 -3.62 -5.97 -0.90
N VAL A 136 -4.55 -5.04 -0.70
CA VAL A 136 -4.37 -3.87 0.17
C VAL A 136 -5.06 -4.15 1.50
N TYR A 137 -4.35 -3.94 2.60
CA TYR A 137 -4.99 -3.86 3.91
C TYR A 137 -5.57 -2.45 4.08
N ASP A 138 -6.89 -2.32 3.90
CA ASP A 138 -7.59 -1.04 3.85
C ASP A 138 -7.52 -0.29 5.19
N GLY A 139 -7.79 -1.01 6.29
CA GLY A 139 -7.69 -0.47 7.65
C GLY A 139 -6.29 0.06 7.98
N SER A 140 -5.24 -0.57 7.44
CA SER A 140 -3.86 -0.12 7.53
C SER A 140 -3.44 0.20 8.98
N TRP A 141 -2.43 1.04 9.20
CA TRP A 141 -2.02 1.44 10.54
C TRP A 141 -3.07 2.28 11.29
N ALA A 142 -4.02 2.93 10.59
CA ALA A 142 -5.10 3.68 11.22
C ALA A 142 -6.05 2.77 11.99
N GLU A 143 -6.21 1.51 11.58
CA GLU A 143 -6.93 0.48 12.32
C GLU A 143 -5.98 -0.28 13.25
N TRP A 144 -4.91 -0.88 12.71
CA TRP A 144 -3.99 -1.72 13.48
C TRP A 144 -3.28 -0.97 14.62
N GLY A 145 -2.92 0.29 14.39
CA GLY A 145 -2.21 1.14 15.33
C GLY A 145 -3.05 1.61 16.52
N LEU A 146 -4.38 1.49 16.49
CA LEU A 146 -5.23 1.84 17.62
C LEU A 146 -4.93 0.98 18.86
N PRO A 147 -5.15 1.49 20.09
CA PRO A 147 -5.05 0.69 21.31
C PRO A 147 -5.94 -0.56 21.21
N SER A 148 -5.31 -1.73 21.15
CA SER A 148 -5.98 -3.01 20.96
C SER A 148 -5.08 -4.16 21.42
N LYS A 149 -5.56 -5.40 21.29
CA LYS A 149 -4.78 -6.62 21.53
C LYS A 149 -3.93 -7.05 20.33
N LEU A 150 -4.01 -6.34 19.19
CA LEU A 150 -3.20 -6.66 18.02
C LEU A 150 -1.71 -6.44 18.31
N PRO A 151 -0.83 -7.37 17.91
CA PRO A 151 0.60 -7.29 18.23
C PRO A 151 1.29 -6.16 17.46
N VAL A 152 2.29 -5.55 18.08
CA VAL A 152 3.10 -4.47 17.51
C VAL A 152 4.56 -4.71 17.86
N VAL A 153 5.44 -4.49 16.89
CA VAL A 153 6.90 -4.51 17.06
C VAL A 153 7.41 -3.06 16.94
N PRO A 154 8.40 -2.63 17.75
CA PRO A 154 9.05 -1.33 17.61
C PRO A 154 9.72 -1.17 16.26
#